data_AF-A0A0D2QCQ5-F1
#
_entry.id   AF-A0A0D2QCQ5-F1
#
_cell.length_a   1.000
_cell.length_b   1.000
_cell.length_c   1.000
_cell.angle_alpha   90.00
_cell.angle_beta   90.00
_cell.angle_gamma   90.00
#
_symmetry.space_group_name_H-M   'P 1'
#
loop_
_entity.id
_entity.type
_entity.pdbx_description
1 polymer ?
#
loop_
_entity_poly.entity_id
_entity_poly.type
_entity_poly.pdbx_seq_one_letter_code
_entity_poly.pdbx_strand_id
1 'polypeptide(L)'
;AYPLVITLQKFLIMLDGTIGNSFFEKFYDARELSNMEVVNAPTLVRNCIRTKEVTYEKFCSIYWPHFNANLTNKLDSSRVFTEIMSHIKGGLRSGNSYDGRLNAEDYVKLSEGRASALSSHERQMIYDIFQDYEKMKGENGEFDMADVVVDLHDRLQNERYEGDIMDFVYIDEVQDLTMRQIALFKHVCKNVSEGFVFCGDTAQTIARGIDFRFEDIRSLFYNEFVLESKCETNHGKKEKGQISKNFHLSQNFRTHDGVLRLAQSVIDLLYNFFPSFVDILCPETSLIYGEAPIWLESDNEDNAVAKIFTNSGNAGAHMVGFGAEQVILVRDDPAKNEILKYVGKQALVLTIVECKGLEFQDVLLYNFFGSSPLKNQWRVVYEFMKEQGLLDASCPSPSFKQAKHNIMCSELKQLYVAITRTRQRLWICENVKEFSEPVFNYWKRKCLVQVRKLDDSLAQAMQVASSSEEWKSRGYKLLHQDNYEMATICFERANDTYGEKLAKALGLRANADRLHGSNPEMASIAR
;
A
#
# COMPACT_ATOMS: atom_id res chain seq x y z
N ALA A 1 10.69 26.95 -9.97
CA ALA A 1 9.39 27.53 -9.56
C ALA A 1 8.93 26.79 -8.31
N TYR A 2 8.60 27.50 -7.25
CA TYR A 2 8.14 26.93 -5.98
C TYR A 2 6.64 27.23 -5.78
N PRO A 3 5.86 26.33 -5.18
CA PRO A 3 6.28 25.05 -4.59
C PRO A 3 6.59 23.95 -5.63
N LEU A 4 7.58 23.10 -5.33
CA LEU A 4 7.93 21.93 -6.13
C LEU A 4 7.15 20.72 -5.61
N VAL A 5 6.29 20.13 -6.45
CA VAL A 5 5.51 18.92 -6.12
C VAL A 5 6.05 17.75 -6.94
N ILE A 6 6.62 16.76 -6.25
CA ILE A 6 7.26 15.59 -6.88
C ILE A 6 7.01 14.32 -6.06
N THR A 7 7.10 13.17 -6.72
CA THR A 7 7.05 11.86 -6.06
C THR A 7 8.39 11.53 -5.41
N LEU A 8 8.40 10.57 -4.46
CA LEU A 8 9.64 10.09 -3.84
C LEU A 8 10.62 9.55 -4.89
N GLN A 9 10.16 8.74 -5.84
CA GLN A 9 11.03 8.19 -6.89
C GLN A 9 11.73 9.30 -7.68
N LYS A 10 10.99 10.36 -8.04
CA LYS A 10 11.57 11.51 -8.73
C LYS A 10 12.55 12.27 -7.82
N PHE A 11 12.24 12.41 -6.54
CA PHE A 11 13.15 12.99 -5.55
C PHE A 11 14.47 12.20 -5.46
N LEU A 12 14.42 10.87 -5.37
CA LEU A 12 15.62 10.02 -5.30
C LEU A 12 16.48 10.12 -6.55
N ILE A 13 15.87 10.14 -7.74
CA ILE A 13 16.59 10.32 -9.00
C ILE A 13 17.23 11.72 -9.09
N MET A 14 16.51 12.76 -8.66
CA MET A 14 17.06 14.12 -8.61
C MET A 14 18.22 14.20 -7.63
N LEU A 15 18.10 13.57 -6.46
CA LEU A 15 19.15 13.55 -5.45
C LEU A 15 20.40 12.80 -5.97
N ASP A 16 20.20 11.64 -6.60
CA ASP A 16 21.26 10.84 -7.21
C ASP A 16 22.11 11.62 -8.21
N GLY A 17 21.49 12.44 -9.05
CA GLY A 17 22.21 13.28 -10.03
C GLY A 17 22.84 14.56 -9.45
N THR A 18 22.74 14.80 -8.14
CA THR A 18 23.27 16.02 -7.49
C THR A 18 24.40 15.74 -6.49
N ILE A 19 24.87 14.50 -6.42
CA ILE A 19 25.88 14.05 -5.45
C ILE A 19 26.88 13.15 -6.18
N GLY A 20 28.00 13.72 -6.62
CA GLY A 20 29.07 13.00 -7.33
C GLY A 20 28.57 12.09 -8.46
N ASN A 21 29.11 10.88 -8.54
CA ASN A 21 28.79 9.94 -9.62
C ASN A 21 27.46 9.21 -9.36
N SER A 22 26.63 9.09 -10.39
CA SER A 22 25.31 8.49 -10.27
C SER A 22 25.41 6.99 -9.95
N PHE A 23 24.54 6.50 -9.07
CA PHE A 23 24.38 5.07 -8.79
C PHE A 23 24.12 4.27 -10.08
N PHE A 24 23.37 4.86 -11.01
CA PHE A 24 22.95 4.20 -12.24
C PHE A 24 24.07 3.99 -13.25
N GLU A 25 25.19 4.73 -13.13
CA GLU A 25 26.35 4.58 -14.02
C GLU A 25 26.94 3.18 -14.00
N LYS A 26 26.83 2.48 -12.86
CA LYS A 26 27.30 1.09 -12.66
C LYS A 26 26.60 0.09 -13.57
N PHE A 27 25.45 0.46 -14.15
CA PHE A 27 24.61 -0.41 -14.96
C PHE A 27 24.72 -0.16 -16.47
N TYR A 28 25.52 0.83 -16.89
CA TYR A 28 25.69 1.22 -18.28
C TYR A 28 27.05 0.79 -18.84
N ASP A 29 27.07 0.41 -20.11
CA ASP A 29 28.31 0.15 -20.83
C ASP A 29 29.02 1.46 -21.21
N ALA A 30 30.32 1.39 -21.52
CA ALA A 30 31.14 2.54 -21.92
C ALA A 30 30.54 3.38 -23.09
N ARG A 31 29.78 2.74 -23.99
CA ARG A 31 29.07 3.43 -25.09
C ARG A 31 27.82 4.16 -24.64
N GLU A 32 27.11 3.64 -23.64
CA GLU A 32 25.91 4.26 -23.07
C GLU A 32 26.30 5.45 -22.18
N LEU A 33 27.41 5.34 -21.45
CA LEU A 33 28.02 6.43 -20.70
C LEU A 33 28.42 7.60 -21.61
N SER A 34 29.02 7.33 -22.79
CA SER A 34 29.30 8.40 -23.77
C SER A 34 28.05 9.05 -24.37
N ASN A 35 26.90 8.37 -24.37
CA ASN A 35 25.63 8.91 -24.85
C ASN A 35 24.86 9.69 -23.76
N MET A 36 25.20 9.52 -22.48
CA MET A 36 24.61 10.32 -21.38
C MET A 36 24.99 11.81 -21.50
N GLU A 37 26.22 12.11 -21.91
CA GLU A 37 26.72 13.48 -22.09
C GLU A 37 26.04 14.23 -23.25
N VAL A 38 25.40 13.51 -24.17
CA VAL A 38 24.92 14.01 -25.48
C VAL A 38 23.39 14.06 -25.58
N VAL A 39 22.65 14.31 -24.48
CA VAL A 39 21.20 14.70 -24.43
C VAL A 39 20.20 13.66 -23.84
N ASN A 40 20.57 12.45 -23.40
CA ASN A 40 19.58 11.41 -23.01
C ASN A 40 19.65 10.82 -21.57
N ALA A 41 20.39 11.42 -20.64
CA ALA A 41 20.57 10.88 -19.28
C ALA A 41 19.27 10.52 -18.52
N PRO A 42 18.21 11.37 -18.47
CA PRO A 42 16.98 11.04 -17.74
C PRO A 42 16.22 9.85 -18.33
N THR A 43 16.28 9.67 -19.66
CA THR A 43 15.62 8.57 -20.37
C THR A 43 16.33 7.25 -20.11
N LEU A 44 17.67 7.26 -20.05
CA LEU A 44 18.48 6.09 -19.72
C LEU A 44 18.24 5.64 -18.27
N VAL A 45 18.27 6.56 -17.31
CA VAL A 45 17.97 6.26 -15.89
C VAL A 45 16.58 5.65 -15.74
N ARG A 46 15.59 6.24 -16.40
CA ARG A 46 14.22 5.70 -16.37
C ARG A 46 14.14 4.29 -16.97
N ASN A 47 14.90 4.02 -18.04
CA ASN A 47 14.98 2.68 -18.62
C ASN A 47 15.69 1.68 -17.71
N CYS A 48 16.79 2.08 -17.07
CA CYS A 48 17.53 1.24 -16.12
C CYS A 48 16.67 0.86 -14.93
N ILE A 49 16.00 1.83 -14.31
CA ILE A 49 15.05 1.58 -13.21
C ILE A 49 13.99 0.58 -13.67
N ARG A 50 13.39 0.82 -14.83
CA ARG A 50 12.33 -0.03 -15.35
C ARG A 50 12.74 -1.48 -15.65
N THR A 51 13.99 -1.74 -16.06
CA THR A 51 14.43 -3.11 -16.41
C THR A 51 15.09 -3.83 -15.24
N LYS A 52 15.83 -3.09 -14.40
CA LYS A 52 16.70 -3.66 -13.37
C LYS A 52 16.13 -3.54 -11.95
N GLU A 53 15.12 -2.70 -11.71
CA GLU A 53 14.47 -2.60 -10.39
C GLU A 53 13.73 -3.90 -10.01
N VAL A 54 13.95 -4.36 -8.79
CA VAL A 54 13.22 -5.46 -8.16
C VAL A 54 12.11 -4.90 -7.28
N THR A 55 10.88 -4.92 -7.80
CA THR A 55 9.66 -4.68 -7.02
C THR A 55 9.22 -5.95 -6.30
N TYR A 56 8.22 -5.84 -5.41
CA TYR A 56 7.63 -6.99 -4.73
C TYR A 56 7.13 -8.07 -5.71
N GLU A 57 6.51 -7.67 -6.82
CA GLU A 57 5.98 -8.58 -7.83
C GLU A 57 7.11 -9.35 -8.52
N LYS A 58 8.23 -8.68 -8.81
CA LYS A 58 9.43 -9.29 -9.39
C LYS A 58 10.12 -10.21 -8.38
N PHE A 59 10.21 -9.80 -7.12
CA PHE A 59 10.69 -10.64 -6.02
C PHE A 59 9.88 -11.93 -5.91
N CYS A 60 8.55 -11.86 -5.90
CA CYS A 60 7.69 -13.03 -5.77
C CYS A 60 7.69 -13.96 -6.99
N SER A 61 7.79 -13.41 -8.20
CA SER A 61 7.73 -14.21 -9.43
C SER A 61 9.08 -14.80 -9.85
N ILE A 62 10.17 -14.06 -9.67
CA ILE A 62 11.51 -14.47 -10.15
C ILE A 62 12.37 -15.01 -9.01
N TYR A 63 12.42 -14.34 -7.86
CA TYR A 63 13.37 -14.69 -6.80
C TYR A 63 12.82 -15.76 -5.85
N TRP A 64 11.62 -15.54 -5.33
CA TRP A 64 10.98 -16.39 -4.33
C TRP A 64 10.94 -17.89 -4.69
N PRO A 65 10.65 -18.31 -5.93
CA PRO A 65 10.62 -19.73 -6.30
C PRO A 65 11.98 -20.44 -6.26
N HIS A 66 13.09 -19.70 -6.31
CA HIS A 66 14.45 -20.25 -6.34
C HIS A 66 15.08 -20.36 -4.96
N PHE A 67 14.48 -19.74 -3.93
CA PHE A 67 14.95 -19.87 -2.56
C PHE A 67 14.66 -21.26 -1.99
N ASN A 68 15.39 -21.62 -0.94
CA ASN A 68 15.25 -22.92 -0.30
C ASN A 68 13.81 -23.16 0.18
N ALA A 69 13.17 -24.18 -0.39
CA ALA A 69 11.79 -24.57 -0.09
C ALA A 69 11.55 -24.84 1.41
N ASN A 70 12.58 -25.30 2.14
CA ASN A 70 12.46 -25.53 3.59
C ASN A 70 12.30 -24.22 4.38
N LEU A 71 12.78 -23.10 3.84
CA LEU A 71 12.65 -21.78 4.43
C LEU A 71 11.35 -21.10 3.98
N THR A 72 11.07 -21.11 2.68
CA THR A 72 9.92 -20.40 2.08
C THR A 72 8.58 -21.04 2.41
N ASN A 73 8.49 -22.37 2.61
CA ASN A 73 7.23 -23.03 2.97
C ASN A 73 6.67 -22.62 4.35
N LYS A 74 7.49 -22.01 5.21
CA LYS A 74 7.10 -21.59 6.56
C LYS A 74 6.86 -20.10 6.69
N LEU A 75 7.18 -19.32 5.66
CA LEU A 75 7.18 -17.86 5.70
C LEU A 75 6.34 -17.29 4.55
N ASP A 76 5.64 -16.20 4.82
CA ASP A 76 4.91 -15.47 3.79
C ASP A 76 5.84 -14.53 3.01
N SER A 77 5.78 -14.56 1.68
CA SER A 77 6.68 -13.80 0.81
C SER A 77 6.56 -12.29 1.01
N SER A 78 5.34 -11.78 1.25
CA SER A 78 5.13 -10.35 1.54
C SER A 78 5.77 -9.97 2.86
N ARG A 79 5.68 -10.81 3.89
CA ARG A 79 6.30 -10.52 5.18
C ARG A 79 7.83 -10.53 5.08
N VAL A 80 8.41 -11.51 4.38
CA VAL A 80 9.86 -11.56 4.16
C VAL A 80 10.33 -10.31 3.43
N PHE A 81 9.64 -9.90 2.37
CA PHE A 81 9.99 -8.70 1.63
C PHE A 81 9.90 -7.43 2.50
N THR A 82 8.87 -7.29 3.33
CA THR A 82 8.77 -6.18 4.31
C THR A 82 9.92 -6.16 5.30
N GLU A 83 10.34 -7.31 5.84
CA GLU A 83 11.48 -7.33 6.77
C GLU A 83 12.80 -6.94 6.09
N ILE A 84 13.01 -7.39 4.85
CA ILE A 84 14.18 -7.01 4.06
C ILE A 84 14.20 -5.50 3.82
N MET A 85 13.10 -4.94 3.30
CA MET A 85 13.06 -3.55 2.85
C MET A 85 12.95 -2.55 4.02
N SER A 86 12.17 -2.83 5.06
CA SER A 86 11.90 -1.88 6.15
C SER A 86 12.76 -2.05 7.39
N HIS A 87 13.28 -3.25 7.68
CA HIS A 87 14.04 -3.48 8.91
C HIS A 87 15.52 -3.74 8.64
N ILE A 88 15.85 -4.59 7.66
CA ILE A 88 17.25 -4.91 7.34
C ILE A 88 17.92 -3.76 6.60
N LYS A 89 17.32 -3.27 5.51
CA LYS A 89 17.89 -2.20 4.68
C LYS A 89 17.37 -0.82 5.08
N GLY A 90 16.06 -0.68 5.30
CA GLY A 90 15.39 0.60 5.55
C GLY A 90 15.16 0.97 7.01
N GLY A 91 15.73 0.22 7.96
CA GLY A 91 15.45 0.38 9.39
C GLY A 91 16.17 1.55 10.06
N LEU A 92 15.68 1.98 11.22
CA LEU A 92 16.30 3.05 12.02
C LEU A 92 17.75 2.71 12.44
N ARG A 93 18.03 1.43 12.70
CA ARG A 93 19.35 0.96 13.16
C ARG A 93 20.32 0.62 12.03
N SER A 94 19.84 0.49 10.79
CA SER A 94 20.72 0.22 9.64
C SER A 94 21.56 1.45 9.24
N GLY A 95 21.19 2.66 9.69
CA GLY A 95 21.99 3.86 9.47
C GLY A 95 23.32 3.92 10.22
N ASN A 96 23.49 3.10 11.26
CA ASN A 96 24.71 3.08 12.10
C ASN A 96 25.75 2.05 11.64
N SER A 97 25.41 1.19 10.66
CA SER A 97 26.36 0.22 10.13
C SER A 97 27.09 0.78 8.91
N TYR A 98 28.33 0.33 8.72
CA TYR A 98 29.21 0.80 7.64
C TYR A 98 28.68 0.44 6.24
N ASP A 99 27.81 -0.56 6.12
CA ASP A 99 27.21 -1.01 4.86
C ASP A 99 25.76 -0.54 4.66
N GLY A 100 25.22 0.28 5.57
CA GLY A 100 23.84 0.73 5.55
C GLY A 100 22.80 -0.38 5.75
N ARG A 101 23.23 -1.56 6.23
CA ARG A 101 22.40 -2.77 6.40
C ARG A 101 22.55 -3.31 7.82
N LEU A 102 21.46 -3.85 8.38
CA LEU A 102 21.53 -4.47 9.69
C LEU A 102 22.21 -5.84 9.59
N ASN A 103 23.22 -6.10 10.43
CA ASN A 103 23.87 -7.41 10.48
C ASN A 103 22.94 -8.49 11.08
N ALA A 104 23.29 -9.77 10.88
CA ALA A 104 22.49 -10.90 11.34
C ALA A 104 22.22 -10.88 12.85
N GLU A 105 23.24 -10.61 13.66
CA GLU A 105 23.13 -10.63 15.11
C GLU A 105 22.18 -9.55 15.62
N ASP A 106 22.33 -8.33 15.12
CA ASP A 106 21.52 -7.20 15.52
C ASP A 106 20.10 -7.29 14.99
N TYR A 107 19.90 -7.89 13.81
CA TYR A 107 18.58 -8.22 13.29
C TYR A 107 17.87 -9.26 14.17
N VAL A 108 18.55 -10.34 14.55
CA VAL A 108 17.97 -11.37 15.42
C VAL A 108 17.66 -10.81 16.81
N LYS A 109 18.49 -9.92 17.37
CA LYS A 109 18.23 -9.24 18.65
C LYS A 109 16.95 -8.41 18.63
N LEU A 110 16.44 -7.99 17.47
CA LEU A 110 15.14 -7.30 17.40
C LEU A 110 13.98 -8.18 17.89
N SER A 111 14.15 -9.51 17.90
CA SER A 111 13.16 -10.45 18.48
C SER A 111 12.97 -10.27 19.99
N GLU A 112 13.92 -9.67 20.70
CA GLU A 112 13.86 -9.44 22.15
C GLU A 112 13.00 -8.22 22.51
N GLY A 113 12.61 -7.40 21.52
CA GLY A 113 11.72 -6.27 21.70
C GLY A 113 10.30 -6.73 22.04
N ARG A 114 9.66 -6.04 23.00
CA ARG A 114 8.28 -6.32 23.47
C ARG A 114 7.21 -6.31 22.37
N ALA A 115 7.55 -5.85 21.17
CA ALA A 115 6.68 -5.71 20.00
C ALA A 115 7.04 -6.63 18.81
N SER A 116 8.03 -7.51 18.92
CA SER A 116 8.43 -8.35 17.79
C SER A 116 7.39 -9.44 17.49
N ALA A 117 6.80 -9.39 16.30
CA ALA A 117 5.92 -10.46 15.80
C ALA A 117 6.68 -11.75 15.46
N LEU A 118 7.99 -11.66 15.22
CA LEU A 118 8.82 -12.76 14.75
C LEU A 118 9.77 -13.24 15.85
N SER A 119 9.90 -14.56 15.94
CA SER A 119 10.88 -15.24 16.79
C SER A 119 12.31 -15.06 16.25
N SER A 120 13.30 -15.31 17.11
CA SER A 120 14.72 -15.30 16.73
C SER A 120 15.02 -16.27 15.57
N HIS A 121 14.42 -17.46 15.61
CA HIS A 121 14.57 -18.46 14.55
C HIS A 121 13.98 -17.99 13.22
N GLU A 122 12.78 -17.41 13.23
CA GLU A 122 12.17 -16.86 12.00
C GLU A 122 12.99 -15.71 11.42
N ARG A 123 13.52 -14.82 12.27
CA ARG A 123 14.43 -13.75 11.84
C ARG A 123 15.71 -14.33 11.24
N GLN A 124 16.29 -15.38 11.82
CA GLN A 124 17.47 -16.02 11.21
C GLN A 124 17.13 -16.56 9.81
N MET A 125 16.01 -17.28 9.66
CA MET A 125 15.58 -17.78 8.35
C MET A 125 15.38 -16.66 7.32
N ILE A 126 14.79 -15.53 7.74
CA ILE A 126 14.61 -14.36 6.89
C ILE A 126 15.96 -13.76 6.47
N TYR A 127 16.92 -13.72 7.38
CA TYR A 127 18.26 -13.22 7.09
C TYR A 127 18.99 -14.12 6.09
N ASP A 128 18.85 -15.44 6.22
CA ASP A 128 19.42 -16.39 5.26
C ASP A 128 18.81 -16.18 3.86
N ILE A 129 17.47 -16.00 3.77
CA ILE A 129 16.78 -15.65 2.51
C ILE A 129 17.28 -14.29 1.98
N PHE A 130 17.52 -13.30 2.85
CA PHE A 130 18.06 -12.00 2.46
C PHE A 130 19.45 -12.13 1.81
N GLN A 131 20.32 -12.98 2.36
CA GLN A 131 21.65 -13.22 1.79
C GLN A 131 21.57 -13.89 0.42
N ASP A 132 20.71 -14.90 0.27
CA ASP A 132 20.45 -15.55 -1.02
C ASP A 132 19.88 -14.56 -2.03
N TYR A 133 18.95 -13.71 -1.60
CA TYR A 133 18.35 -12.65 -2.42
C TYR A 133 19.40 -11.64 -2.91
N GLU A 134 20.22 -11.07 -2.03
CA GLU A 134 21.25 -10.10 -2.41
C GLU A 134 22.29 -10.73 -3.35
N LYS A 135 22.66 -12.00 -3.13
CA LYS A 135 23.58 -12.73 -4.02
C LYS A 135 22.99 -12.90 -5.42
N MET A 136 21.78 -13.46 -5.52
CA MET A 136 21.12 -13.66 -6.81
C MET A 136 20.89 -12.34 -7.55
N LYS A 137 20.48 -11.30 -6.81
CA LYS A 137 20.26 -9.97 -7.37
C LYS A 137 21.56 -9.37 -7.92
N GLY A 138 22.67 -9.56 -7.20
CA GLY A 138 24.00 -9.18 -7.66
C GLY A 138 24.45 -9.94 -8.92
N GLU A 139 24.21 -11.25 -8.98
CA GLU A 139 24.49 -12.07 -10.17
C GLU A 139 23.67 -11.64 -11.40
N ASN A 140 22.43 -11.21 -11.18
CA ASN A 140 21.54 -10.70 -12.24
C ASN A 140 21.85 -9.25 -12.64
N GLY A 141 22.71 -8.54 -11.91
CA GLY A 141 22.97 -7.12 -12.12
C GLY A 141 21.73 -6.25 -11.92
N GLU A 142 20.88 -6.62 -10.96
CA GLU A 142 19.63 -5.94 -10.61
C GLU A 142 19.79 -5.15 -9.31
N PHE A 143 18.82 -4.30 -8.99
CA PHE A 143 18.82 -3.54 -7.74
C PHE A 143 17.40 -3.37 -7.21
N ASP A 144 17.27 -3.08 -5.92
CA ASP A 144 16.01 -2.60 -5.34
C ASP A 144 16.16 -1.16 -4.86
N MET A 145 15.03 -0.48 -4.64
CA MET A 145 15.05 0.93 -4.24
C MET A 145 15.78 1.18 -2.91
N ALA A 146 15.92 0.17 -2.06
CA ALA A 146 16.69 0.32 -0.83
C ALA A 146 18.21 0.36 -1.11
N ASP A 147 18.71 -0.27 -2.19
CA ASP A 147 20.11 -0.11 -2.60
C ASP A 147 20.43 1.33 -3.01
N VAL A 148 19.54 1.96 -3.77
CA VAL A 148 19.69 3.37 -4.19
C VAL A 148 19.74 4.27 -2.96
N VAL A 149 18.86 4.03 -1.98
CA VAL A 149 18.82 4.80 -0.73
C VAL A 149 20.08 4.60 0.10
N VAL A 150 20.59 3.37 0.21
CA VAL A 150 21.84 3.08 0.91
C VAL A 150 23.03 3.78 0.25
N ASP A 151 23.15 3.69 -1.07
CA ASP A 151 24.21 4.35 -1.85
C ASP A 151 24.15 5.88 -1.71
N LEU A 152 22.95 6.47 -1.73
CA LEU A 152 22.75 7.90 -1.50
C LEU A 152 23.23 8.34 -0.12
N HIS A 153 22.94 7.56 0.93
CA HIS A 153 23.42 7.86 2.28
C HIS A 153 24.95 7.80 2.37
N ASP A 154 25.58 6.80 1.75
CA ASP A 154 27.05 6.68 1.71
C ASP A 154 27.70 7.86 0.97
N ARG A 155 27.16 8.22 -0.20
CA ARG A 155 27.65 9.39 -0.95
C ARG A 155 27.43 10.70 -0.20
N LEU A 156 26.29 10.89 0.46
CA LEU A 156 26.02 12.10 1.25
C LEU A 156 26.94 12.27 2.48
N GLN A 157 27.57 11.19 2.94
CA GLN A 157 28.59 11.27 4.01
C GLN A 157 29.96 11.70 3.47
N ASN A 158 30.29 11.34 2.23
CA ASN A 158 31.62 11.51 1.65
C ASN A 158 31.71 12.70 0.68
N GLU A 159 30.61 13.05 0.03
CA GLU A 159 30.51 14.04 -1.03
C GLU A 159 29.60 15.21 -0.60
N ARG A 160 29.70 16.33 -1.30
CA ARG A 160 28.86 17.50 -1.02
C ARG A 160 27.61 17.46 -1.88
N TYR A 161 26.47 17.72 -1.24
CA TYR A 161 25.24 18.00 -1.94
C TYR A 161 25.36 19.30 -2.75
N GLU A 162 25.20 19.22 -4.07
CA GLU A 162 25.31 20.36 -4.98
C GLU A 162 23.95 20.96 -5.40
N GLY A 163 22.84 20.41 -4.89
CA GLY A 163 21.51 20.90 -5.19
C GLY A 163 21.05 22.08 -4.34
N ASP A 164 19.88 22.62 -4.70
CA ASP A 164 19.26 23.73 -3.98
C ASP A 164 18.76 23.30 -2.60
N ILE A 165 19.09 24.08 -1.57
CA ILE A 165 18.57 23.88 -0.21
C ILE A 165 17.12 24.36 -0.13
N MET A 166 16.29 23.55 0.49
CA MET A 166 14.87 23.84 0.73
C MET A 166 14.67 24.36 2.15
N ASP A 167 13.83 25.38 2.30
CA ASP A 167 13.46 25.91 3.63
C ASP A 167 12.36 25.08 4.30
N PHE A 168 11.50 24.45 3.50
CA PHE A 168 10.35 23.67 3.96
C PHE A 168 10.16 22.42 3.10
N VAL A 169 9.86 21.30 3.75
CA VAL A 169 9.61 19.98 3.18
C VAL A 169 8.32 19.43 3.80
N TYR A 170 7.33 19.22 2.94
CA TYR A 170 6.04 18.64 3.30
C TYR A 170 5.98 17.24 2.69
N ILE A 171 5.73 16.23 3.53
CA ILE A 171 5.68 14.83 3.13
C ILE A 171 4.28 14.32 3.42
N ASP A 172 3.56 14.00 2.34
CA ASP A 172 2.25 13.35 2.40
C ASP A 172 2.40 11.84 2.29
N GLU A 173 1.42 11.10 2.81
CA GLU A 173 1.42 9.62 2.84
C GLU A 173 2.73 9.02 3.39
N VAL A 174 3.27 9.60 4.48
CA VAL A 174 4.58 9.21 5.04
C VAL A 174 4.66 7.73 5.43
N GLN A 175 3.51 7.09 5.66
CA GLN A 175 3.41 5.66 5.94
C GLN A 175 3.76 4.75 4.75
N ASP A 176 3.98 5.31 3.56
CA ASP A 176 4.49 4.60 2.39
C ASP A 176 6.00 4.71 2.22
N LEU A 177 6.70 5.34 3.16
CA LEU A 177 8.15 5.54 3.11
C LEU A 177 8.86 4.72 4.20
N THR A 178 10.04 4.21 3.88
CA THR A 178 10.93 3.61 4.88
C THR A 178 11.65 4.70 5.69
N MET A 179 12.10 4.36 6.89
CA MET A 179 12.81 5.32 7.75
C MET A 179 14.07 5.87 7.09
N ARG A 180 14.81 5.04 6.33
CA ARG A 180 16.01 5.49 5.60
C ARG A 180 15.68 6.40 4.41
N GLN A 181 14.54 6.22 3.76
CA GLN A 181 14.07 7.18 2.74
C GLN A 181 13.75 8.54 3.38
N ILE A 182 13.04 8.53 4.52
CA ILE A 182 12.72 9.75 5.28
C ILE A 182 14.00 10.47 5.73
N ALA A 183 15.01 9.72 6.18
CA ALA A 183 16.27 10.28 6.64
C ALA A 183 17.00 11.13 5.58
N LEU A 184 16.84 10.83 4.28
CA LEU A 184 17.48 11.59 3.20
C LEU A 184 17.05 13.06 3.18
N PHE A 185 15.83 13.38 3.63
CA PHE A 185 15.33 14.76 3.61
C PHE A 185 16.13 15.71 4.51
N LYS A 186 16.89 15.20 5.49
CA LYS A 186 17.76 16.01 6.36
C LYS A 186 18.86 16.76 5.59
N HIS A 187 19.28 16.20 4.45
CA HIS A 187 20.35 16.78 3.63
C HIS A 187 19.84 17.93 2.75
N VAL A 188 18.54 17.95 2.45
CA VAL A 188 17.93 18.90 1.53
C VAL A 188 17.30 20.09 2.28
N CYS A 189 16.95 19.93 3.56
CA CYS A 189 16.39 21.00 4.39
C CYS A 189 17.14 21.14 5.72
N LYS A 190 17.67 22.34 5.96
CA LYS A 190 18.42 22.70 7.18
C LYS A 190 17.54 23.19 8.32
N ASN A 191 16.30 23.58 8.03
CA ASN A 191 15.35 24.09 9.03
C ASN A 191 14.73 22.93 9.83
N VAL A 192 15.49 22.38 10.78
CA VAL A 192 15.03 21.27 11.63
C VAL A 192 13.94 21.71 12.62
N SER A 193 13.85 23.01 12.95
CA SER A 193 12.87 23.50 13.92
C SER A 193 11.44 23.52 13.38
N GLU A 194 11.25 23.97 12.14
CA GLU A 194 9.90 24.23 11.57
C GLU A 194 9.76 23.76 10.12
N GLY A 195 10.86 23.32 9.49
CA GLY A 195 10.91 23.04 8.06
C GLY A 195 10.29 21.71 7.65
N PHE A 196 9.84 20.85 8.57
CA PHE A 196 9.33 19.52 8.25
C PHE A 196 7.90 19.32 8.73
N VAL A 197 7.04 18.86 7.82
CA VAL A 197 5.68 18.42 8.13
C VAL A 197 5.48 17.03 7.54
N PHE A 198 5.19 16.06 8.40
CA PHE A 198 4.92 14.67 8.03
C PHE A 198 3.43 14.37 8.25
N CYS A 199 2.74 13.98 7.18
CA CYS A 199 1.32 13.63 7.19
C CYS A 199 1.13 12.17 6.77
N GLY A 200 0.22 11.46 7.43
CA GLY A 200 -0.07 10.05 7.09
C GLY A 200 -1.06 9.39 8.03
N ASP A 201 -1.34 8.12 7.77
CA ASP A 201 -2.25 7.27 8.55
C ASP A 201 -1.70 5.85 8.71
N THR A 202 -1.33 5.48 9.94
CA THR A 202 -0.75 4.18 10.30
C THR A 202 -1.70 2.99 10.03
N ALA A 203 -3.02 3.21 10.03
CA ALA A 203 -4.00 2.18 9.69
C ALA A 203 -4.06 1.90 8.18
N GLN A 204 -3.54 2.80 7.35
CA GLN A 204 -3.47 2.66 5.87
C GLN A 204 -2.11 2.18 5.36
N THR A 205 -1.23 1.69 6.24
CA THR A 205 0.04 1.03 5.85
C THR A 205 -0.24 -0.34 5.24
N ILE A 206 -0.64 -0.36 3.96
CA ILE A 206 -0.90 -1.57 3.16
C ILE A 206 0.14 -1.78 2.06
N ALA A 207 1.08 -0.85 1.88
CA ALA A 207 2.12 -0.95 0.87
C ALA A 207 3.08 -2.11 1.20
N ARG A 208 3.39 -2.92 0.19
CA ARG A 208 4.28 -4.07 0.32
C ARG A 208 5.70 -3.58 0.55
N GLY A 209 6.42 -4.16 1.51
CA GLY A 209 7.78 -3.72 1.82
C GLY A 209 7.87 -2.71 2.95
N ILE A 210 6.76 -2.16 3.44
CA ILE A 210 6.75 -1.05 4.42
C ILE A 210 6.18 -1.47 5.77
N ASP A 211 6.90 -1.15 6.85
CA ASP A 211 6.41 -1.15 8.23
C ASP A 211 6.59 0.24 8.82
N PHE A 212 5.53 0.79 9.42
CA PHE A 212 5.44 2.20 9.74
C PHE A 212 4.71 2.48 11.05
N ARG A 213 5.26 3.40 11.86
CA ARG A 213 4.62 4.03 13.02
C ARG A 213 5.13 5.45 13.20
N PHE A 214 4.28 6.34 13.71
CA PHE A 214 4.68 7.73 13.98
C PHE A 214 5.74 7.83 15.09
N GLU A 215 5.73 6.91 16.06
CA GLU A 215 6.78 6.82 17.08
C GLU A 215 8.18 6.61 16.47
N ASP A 216 8.27 5.87 15.37
CA ASP A 216 9.53 5.58 14.70
C ASP A 216 10.04 6.83 13.96
N ILE A 217 9.16 7.62 13.33
CA ILE A 217 9.53 8.95 12.79
C ILE A 217 10.05 9.86 13.90
N ARG A 218 9.36 9.94 15.04
CA ARG A 218 9.79 10.83 16.14
C ARG A 218 11.18 10.46 16.64
N SER A 219 11.45 9.15 16.70
CA SER A 219 12.77 8.61 17.08
C SER A 219 13.82 8.94 16.03
N LEU A 220 13.51 8.77 14.74
CA LEU A 220 14.38 9.15 13.62
C LEU A 220 14.71 10.64 13.64
N PHE A 221 13.69 11.50 13.76
CA PHE A 221 13.84 12.95 13.76
C PHE A 221 14.72 13.40 14.93
N TYR A 222 14.51 12.84 16.11
CA TYR A 222 15.35 13.17 17.26
C TYR A 222 16.81 12.75 17.05
N ASN A 223 17.04 11.51 16.61
CA ASN A 223 18.38 10.94 16.53
C ASN A 223 19.18 11.49 15.33
N GLU A 224 18.57 11.56 14.15
CA GLU A 224 19.29 11.91 12.92
C GLU A 224 19.13 13.39 12.54
N PHE A 225 18.00 14.05 12.81
CA PHE A 225 17.82 15.45 12.40
C PHE A 225 18.28 16.41 13.49
N VAL A 226 17.96 16.13 14.76
CA VAL A 226 18.22 17.04 15.88
C VAL A 226 19.60 16.81 16.54
N LEU A 227 20.02 15.56 16.74
CA LEU A 227 21.28 15.28 17.44
C LEU A 227 22.49 15.44 16.52
N GLU A 228 22.43 14.96 15.28
CA GLU A 228 23.56 15.09 14.33
C GLU A 228 23.83 16.54 13.92
N SER A 229 22.79 17.35 13.70
CA SER A 229 22.93 18.78 13.40
C SER A 229 23.63 19.59 14.50
N LYS A 230 23.55 19.13 15.75
CA LYS A 230 24.27 19.73 16.90
C LYS A 230 25.73 19.34 16.97
N CYS A 231 26.13 18.19 16.42
CA CYS A 231 27.52 17.78 16.36
C CYS A 231 28.31 18.61 15.33
N GLU A 232 27.67 19.09 14.28
CA GLU A 232 28.30 19.95 13.26
C GLU A 232 28.47 21.41 13.73
N THR A 233 27.61 21.87 14.65
CA THR A 233 27.63 23.25 15.18
C THR A 233 28.17 23.26 16.61
N ASN A 234 29.49 23.34 16.76
CA ASN A 234 30.19 23.48 18.04
C ASN A 234 29.78 24.77 18.81
N HIS A 235 28.64 24.75 19.51
CA HIS A 235 28.33 25.69 20.58
C HIS A 235 27.60 24.99 21.72
N GLY A 236 28.28 24.90 22.87
CA GLY A 236 27.90 24.13 24.07
C GLY A 236 26.67 24.61 24.86
N LYS A 237 25.52 24.78 24.21
CA LYS A 237 24.23 24.87 24.91
C LYS A 237 23.35 23.67 24.57
N LYS A 238 23.14 22.81 25.57
CA LYS A 238 22.19 21.70 25.54
C LYS A 238 20.75 22.23 25.56
N GLU A 239 20.33 22.95 24.52
CA GLU A 239 18.89 23.16 24.30
C GLU A 239 18.30 21.83 23.84
N LYS A 240 17.33 21.31 24.60
CA LYS A 240 16.58 20.10 24.22
C LYS A 240 15.88 20.43 22.91
N GLY A 241 16.20 19.71 21.83
CA GLY A 241 15.49 19.91 20.57
C GLY A 241 14.00 19.65 20.82
N GLN A 242 13.16 20.60 20.45
CA GLN A 242 11.74 20.55 20.75
C GLN A 242 11.03 19.89 19.57
N ILE A 243 10.66 18.61 19.74
CA ILE A 243 9.79 17.93 18.78
C ILE A 243 8.36 18.34 19.09
N SER A 244 7.69 18.95 18.11
CA SER A 244 6.27 19.30 18.19
C SER A 244 5.41 18.09 18.59
N LYS A 245 4.33 18.34 19.32
CA LYS A 245 3.35 17.29 19.63
C LYS A 245 2.67 16.85 18.34
N ASN A 246 2.30 15.58 18.26
CA ASN A 246 1.51 15.08 17.14
C ASN A 246 0.18 15.85 17.11
N PHE A 247 -0.16 16.41 15.95
CA PHE A 247 -1.42 17.08 15.72
C PHE A 247 -2.35 16.11 15.00
N HIS A 248 -3.44 15.72 15.65
CA HIS A 248 -4.37 14.74 15.12
C HIS A 248 -5.59 15.43 14.52
N LEU A 249 -5.89 15.13 13.25
CA LEU A 249 -7.06 15.63 12.52
C LEU A 249 -8.23 14.65 12.68
N SER A 250 -9.09 14.87 13.67
CA SER A 250 -10.20 13.96 13.99
C SER A 250 -11.51 14.23 13.24
N GLN A 251 -11.58 15.29 12.42
CA GLN A 251 -12.80 15.67 11.71
C GLN A 251 -12.73 15.27 10.23
N ASN A 252 -13.62 14.38 9.82
CA ASN A 252 -13.74 13.91 8.45
C ASN A 252 -14.80 14.72 7.70
N PHE A 253 -14.41 15.29 6.55
CA PHE A 253 -15.27 16.09 5.69
C PHE A 253 -15.69 15.37 4.39
N ARG A 254 -15.20 14.14 4.17
CA ARG A 254 -15.38 13.39 2.93
C ARG A 254 -16.46 12.31 3.05
N THR A 255 -16.46 11.62 4.18
CA THR A 255 -17.27 10.44 4.46
C THR A 255 -18.20 10.71 5.64
N HIS A 256 -19.40 10.15 5.59
CA HIS A 256 -20.41 10.35 6.62
C HIS A 256 -20.22 9.41 7.84
N ASP A 257 -20.86 9.75 8.95
CA ASP A 257 -20.74 9.10 10.26
C ASP A 257 -21.00 7.57 10.25
N GLY A 258 -21.99 7.09 9.50
CA GLY A 258 -22.33 5.68 9.37
C GLY A 258 -21.18 4.79 8.88
N VAL A 259 -20.46 5.22 7.84
CA VAL A 259 -19.27 4.49 7.34
C VAL A 259 -18.11 4.62 8.32
N LEU A 260 -17.93 5.79 8.94
CA LEU A 260 -16.85 5.99 9.92
C LEU A 260 -17.02 5.13 11.18
N ARG A 261 -18.25 4.95 11.67
CA ARG A 261 -18.52 4.02 12.78
C ARG A 261 -18.13 2.57 12.43
N LEU A 262 -18.40 2.15 11.19
CA LEU A 262 -17.96 0.83 10.72
C LEU A 262 -16.43 0.76 10.63
N ALA A 263 -15.79 1.78 10.06
CA ALA A 263 -14.32 1.85 9.96
C ALA A 263 -13.66 1.82 11.36
N GLN A 264 -14.21 2.57 12.32
CA GLN A 264 -13.74 2.58 13.71
C GLN A 264 -13.81 1.19 14.35
N SER A 265 -14.84 0.39 14.05
CA SER A 265 -14.94 -0.97 14.57
C SER A 265 -13.80 -1.89 14.10
N VAL A 266 -13.23 -1.63 12.93
CA VAL A 266 -12.05 -2.34 12.41
C VAL A 266 -10.78 -1.87 13.14
N ILE A 267 -10.69 -0.56 13.41
CA ILE A 267 -9.60 0.04 14.20
C ILE A 267 -9.61 -0.48 15.64
N ASP A 268 -10.78 -0.66 16.25
CA ASP A 268 -10.91 -1.23 17.60
C ASP A 268 -10.33 -2.66 17.67
N LEU A 269 -10.53 -3.47 16.62
CA LEU A 269 -9.92 -4.79 16.49
C LEU A 269 -8.39 -4.69 16.35
N LEU A 270 -7.88 -3.72 15.57
CA LEU A 270 -6.45 -3.47 15.42
C LEU A 270 -5.81 -3.05 16.76
N TYR A 271 -6.43 -2.14 17.50
CA TYR A 271 -5.93 -1.71 18.80
C TYR A 271 -5.94 -2.83 19.85
N ASN A 272 -6.93 -3.73 19.81
CA ASN A 272 -6.99 -4.85 20.74
C ASN A 272 -5.94 -5.93 20.43
N PHE A 273 -5.88 -6.38 19.18
CA PHE A 273 -5.04 -7.52 18.79
C PHE A 273 -3.60 -7.11 18.44
N PHE A 274 -3.40 -5.89 17.97
CA PHE A 274 -2.10 -5.41 17.45
C PHE A 274 -1.71 -4.01 17.96
N PRO A 275 -1.76 -3.73 19.27
CA PRO A 275 -1.50 -2.39 19.84
C PRO A 275 -0.08 -1.86 19.56
N SER A 276 0.89 -2.74 19.26
CA SER A 276 2.25 -2.35 18.95
C SER A 276 2.49 -1.99 17.48
N PHE A 277 1.54 -2.30 16.58
CA PHE A 277 1.66 -2.14 15.12
C PHE A 277 0.89 -0.94 14.56
N VAL A 278 0.13 -0.23 15.41
CA VAL A 278 -0.67 0.93 15.03
C VAL A 278 -0.61 1.95 16.17
N ASP A 279 -0.46 3.23 15.83
CA ASP A 279 -0.56 4.32 16.80
C ASP A 279 -2.01 4.46 17.27
N ILE A 280 -2.23 4.52 18.59
CA ILE A 280 -3.59 4.67 19.14
C ILE A 280 -4.03 6.13 19.02
N LEU A 281 -4.92 6.38 18.07
CA LEU A 281 -5.51 7.68 17.76
C LEU A 281 -6.96 7.77 18.25
N CYS A 282 -7.43 9.00 18.47
CA CYS A 282 -8.84 9.24 18.79
C CYS A 282 -9.73 8.86 17.59
N PRO A 283 -10.98 8.41 17.83
CA PRO A 283 -11.91 8.13 16.74
C PRO A 283 -12.18 9.36 15.85
N GLU A 284 -12.34 9.11 14.56
CA GLU A 284 -12.79 10.12 13.61
C GLU A 284 -14.29 10.45 13.81
N THR A 285 -14.63 11.71 13.56
CA THR A 285 -16.00 12.22 13.63
C THR A 285 -16.36 12.92 12.33
N SER A 286 -17.62 12.83 11.92
CA SER A 286 -18.12 13.55 10.74
C SER A 286 -19.37 14.34 11.11
N LEU A 287 -19.50 15.51 10.49
CA LEU A 287 -20.72 16.33 10.55
C LEU A 287 -21.74 15.90 9.50
N ILE A 288 -21.35 15.03 8.56
CA ILE A 288 -22.22 14.49 7.54
C ILE A 288 -22.89 13.25 8.13
N TYR A 289 -24.21 13.27 8.21
CA TYR A 289 -25.00 12.12 8.62
C TYR A 289 -25.34 11.25 7.41
N GLY A 290 -25.23 9.93 7.56
CA GLY A 290 -25.64 8.99 6.54
C GLY A 290 -25.99 7.62 7.10
N GLU A 291 -26.61 6.81 6.26
CA GLU A 291 -27.12 5.50 6.66
C GLU A 291 -26.01 4.51 6.99
N ALA A 292 -26.33 3.49 7.80
CA ALA A 292 -25.39 2.40 8.05
C ALA A 292 -25.13 1.59 6.76
N PRO A 293 -23.88 1.16 6.50
CA PRO A 293 -23.51 0.29 5.39
C PRO A 293 -24.40 -0.95 5.26
N ILE A 294 -24.60 -1.44 4.04
CA ILE A 294 -25.51 -2.54 3.76
C ILE A 294 -24.72 -3.82 3.52
N TRP A 295 -25.00 -4.84 4.32
CA TRP A 295 -24.63 -6.22 4.03
C TRP A 295 -25.70 -6.86 3.15
N LEU A 296 -25.30 -7.27 1.95
CA LEU A 296 -26.12 -8.01 0.99
C LEU A 296 -26.10 -9.51 1.34
N GLU A 297 -27.22 -10.04 1.80
CA GLU A 297 -27.41 -11.48 1.94
C GLU A 297 -27.70 -12.10 0.57
N SER A 298 -26.76 -12.91 0.06
CA SER A 298 -27.01 -13.79 -1.08
C SER A 298 -27.59 -15.13 -0.60
N ASP A 299 -28.56 -15.66 -1.34
CA ASP A 299 -28.98 -17.06 -1.22
C ASP A 299 -27.92 -17.93 -1.93
N ASN A 300 -27.57 -19.07 -1.32
CA ASN A 300 -26.35 -19.85 -1.55
C ASN A 300 -26.06 -20.36 -2.98
N GLU A 301 -26.93 -20.12 -3.96
CA GLU A 301 -26.82 -20.72 -5.30
C GLU A 301 -26.43 -19.73 -6.41
N ASP A 302 -26.61 -18.42 -6.22
CA ASP A 302 -26.27 -17.42 -7.24
C ASP A 302 -25.24 -16.41 -6.72
N ASN A 303 -24.24 -16.13 -7.54
CA ASN A 303 -23.30 -15.03 -7.29
C ASN A 303 -24.09 -13.71 -7.29
N ALA A 304 -24.18 -13.00 -6.15
CA ALA A 304 -25.02 -11.82 -6.01
C ALA A 304 -24.65 -10.73 -7.04
N VAL A 305 -23.36 -10.68 -7.41
CA VAL A 305 -22.87 -9.77 -8.44
C VAL A 305 -23.40 -10.16 -9.83
N ALA A 306 -23.58 -11.44 -10.13
CA ALA A 306 -24.24 -11.85 -11.35
C ALA A 306 -25.65 -11.23 -11.42
N LYS A 307 -26.47 -11.34 -10.37
CA LYS A 307 -27.82 -10.73 -10.35
C LYS A 307 -27.84 -9.22 -10.62
N ILE A 308 -26.83 -8.48 -10.17
CA ILE A 308 -26.72 -7.02 -10.40
C ILE A 308 -26.43 -6.71 -11.88
N PHE A 309 -25.64 -7.54 -12.57
CA PHE A 309 -25.10 -7.22 -13.90
C PHE A 309 -25.62 -8.13 -15.05
N THR A 310 -26.18 -9.31 -14.80
CA THR A 310 -26.70 -10.24 -15.82
C THR A 310 -28.12 -9.90 -16.29
N ASN A 311 -28.91 -9.19 -15.49
CA ASN A 311 -30.26 -8.76 -15.87
C ASN A 311 -30.28 -7.60 -16.91
N SER A 312 -29.12 -7.13 -17.38
CA SER A 312 -29.00 -6.13 -18.47
C SER A 312 -29.11 -6.72 -19.88
N GLY A 313 -29.38 -8.03 -20.00
CA GLY A 313 -29.38 -8.81 -21.24
C GLY A 313 -30.59 -8.61 -22.18
N ASN A 314 -30.98 -7.38 -22.49
CA ASN A 314 -31.78 -7.11 -23.70
C ASN A 314 -30.98 -6.25 -24.68
N ALA A 315 -30.62 -6.88 -25.79
CA ALA A 315 -29.84 -6.32 -26.89
C ALA A 315 -30.40 -4.97 -27.38
N GLY A 316 -29.56 -3.93 -27.35
CA GLY A 316 -29.74 -2.74 -28.18
C GLY A 316 -29.85 -1.38 -27.50
N ALA A 317 -29.92 -1.27 -26.16
CA ALA A 317 -30.03 0.01 -25.47
C ALA A 317 -29.04 0.12 -24.32
N HIS A 318 -28.17 1.14 -24.35
CA HIS A 318 -27.24 1.63 -23.31
C HIS A 318 -26.84 0.65 -22.19
N MET A 319 -25.55 0.26 -22.11
CA MET A 319 -25.00 -0.51 -20.98
C MET A 319 -25.41 0.11 -19.63
N VAL A 320 -26.40 -0.48 -18.96
CA VAL A 320 -26.84 -0.06 -17.61
C VAL A 320 -25.99 -0.84 -16.61
N GLY A 321 -24.98 -0.17 -16.06
CA GLY A 321 -24.07 -0.71 -15.07
C GLY A 321 -23.68 0.36 -14.06
N PHE A 322 -22.60 0.12 -13.32
CA PHE A 322 -22.10 1.09 -12.36
C PHE A 322 -21.51 2.33 -13.05
N GLY A 323 -21.72 3.49 -12.43
CA GLY A 323 -21.21 4.80 -12.86
C GLY A 323 -19.71 4.99 -12.64
N ALA A 324 -19.19 6.14 -13.07
CA ALA A 324 -17.77 6.50 -12.97
C ALA A 324 -17.28 6.69 -11.53
N GLU A 325 -18.21 6.99 -10.62
CA GLU A 325 -17.96 7.17 -9.19
C GLU A 325 -18.34 5.95 -8.35
N GLN A 326 -18.60 4.82 -9.01
CA GLN A 326 -18.97 3.55 -8.38
C GLN A 326 -17.94 2.48 -8.70
N VAL A 327 -17.52 1.72 -7.70
CA VAL A 327 -16.45 0.71 -7.86
C VAL A 327 -16.76 -0.59 -7.11
N ILE A 328 -16.28 -1.69 -7.68
CA ILE A 328 -16.21 -2.98 -7.01
C ILE A 328 -14.78 -3.15 -6.49
N LEU A 329 -14.64 -3.28 -5.18
CA LEU A 329 -13.36 -3.56 -4.55
C LEU A 329 -13.25 -5.04 -4.21
N VAL A 330 -12.12 -5.63 -4.56
CA VAL A 330 -11.76 -7.01 -4.27
C VAL A 330 -10.41 -7.09 -3.55
N ARG A 331 -10.19 -8.18 -2.83
CA ARG A 331 -8.97 -8.34 -2.03
C ARG A 331 -7.71 -8.47 -2.89
N ASP A 332 -7.74 -9.29 -3.95
CA ASP A 332 -6.57 -9.62 -4.76
C ASP A 332 -6.89 -9.85 -6.26
N ASP A 333 -5.84 -10.03 -7.06
CA ASP A 333 -5.94 -10.23 -8.51
C ASP A 333 -6.71 -11.52 -8.90
N PRO A 334 -6.57 -12.66 -8.22
CA PRO A 334 -7.42 -13.83 -8.50
C PRO A 334 -8.91 -13.52 -8.36
N ALA A 335 -9.33 -12.84 -7.28
CA ALA A 335 -10.72 -12.44 -7.09
C ALA A 335 -11.17 -11.41 -8.15
N LYS A 336 -10.28 -10.48 -8.54
CA LYS A 336 -10.51 -9.52 -9.63
C LYS A 336 -10.79 -10.23 -10.96
N ASN A 337 -9.93 -11.18 -11.33
CA ASN A 337 -10.05 -11.94 -12.57
C ASN A 337 -11.30 -12.82 -12.61
N GLU A 338 -11.74 -13.34 -11.46
CA GLU A 338 -12.98 -14.09 -11.34
C GLU A 338 -14.20 -13.18 -11.57
N ILE A 339 -14.28 -12.05 -10.86
CA ILE A 339 -15.45 -11.17 -10.92
C ILE A 339 -15.58 -10.45 -12.27
N LEU A 340 -14.46 -10.15 -12.93
CA LEU A 340 -14.43 -9.56 -14.28
C LEU A 340 -15.12 -10.46 -15.32
N LYS A 341 -15.19 -11.78 -15.13
CA LYS A 341 -15.93 -12.69 -16.03
C LYS A 341 -17.43 -12.46 -15.99
N TYR A 342 -17.95 -12.04 -14.83
CA TYR A 342 -19.38 -11.80 -14.62
C TYR A 342 -19.77 -10.36 -14.96
N VAL A 343 -18.94 -9.40 -14.56
CA VAL A 343 -19.20 -7.96 -14.71
C VAL A 343 -18.81 -7.45 -16.10
N GLY A 344 -17.76 -8.02 -16.70
CA GLY A 344 -17.19 -7.52 -17.95
C GLY A 344 -16.78 -6.05 -17.83
N LYS A 345 -17.13 -5.25 -18.83
CA LYS A 345 -16.88 -3.79 -18.84
C LYS A 345 -17.99 -2.98 -18.15
N GLN A 346 -18.89 -3.61 -17.38
CA GLN A 346 -20.07 -2.94 -16.80
C GLN A 346 -19.79 -2.12 -15.53
N ALA A 347 -18.68 -2.36 -14.84
CA ALA A 347 -18.25 -1.61 -13.67
C ALA A 347 -16.72 -1.49 -13.61
N LEU A 348 -16.23 -0.55 -12.79
CA LEU A 348 -14.83 -0.50 -12.41
C LEU A 348 -14.56 -1.56 -11.34
N VAL A 349 -13.55 -2.41 -11.57
CA VAL A 349 -13.14 -3.44 -10.61
C VAL A 349 -11.67 -3.20 -10.26
N LEU A 350 -11.40 -2.95 -8.98
CA LEU A 350 -10.07 -2.66 -8.46
C LEU A 350 -9.72 -3.56 -7.28
N THR A 351 -8.45 -3.92 -7.15
CA THR A 351 -7.96 -4.47 -5.89
C THR A 351 -7.88 -3.37 -4.82
N ILE A 352 -7.85 -3.74 -3.55
CA ILE A 352 -7.70 -2.79 -2.44
C ILE A 352 -6.37 -2.00 -2.54
N VAL A 353 -5.33 -2.63 -3.08
CA VAL A 353 -4.03 -1.97 -3.30
C VAL A 353 -4.15 -0.95 -4.42
N GLU A 354 -4.80 -1.31 -5.53
CA GLU A 354 -4.99 -0.41 -6.68
C GLU A 354 -5.88 0.80 -6.38
N CYS A 355 -6.82 0.68 -5.43
CA CYS A 355 -7.73 1.77 -5.08
C CYS A 355 -7.16 2.73 -4.03
N LYS A 356 -5.96 2.46 -3.50
CA LYS A 356 -5.32 3.34 -2.52
C LYS A 356 -5.12 4.74 -3.11
N GLY A 357 -5.47 5.77 -2.34
CA GLY A 357 -5.43 7.16 -2.80
C GLY A 357 -6.57 7.56 -3.75
N LEU A 358 -7.49 6.64 -4.09
CA LEU A 358 -8.75 6.97 -4.75
C LEU A 358 -9.89 7.08 -3.75
N GLU A 359 -10.96 7.72 -4.21
CA GLU A 359 -12.24 7.79 -3.53
C GLU A 359 -13.37 7.59 -4.54
N PHE A 360 -14.48 7.05 -4.03
CA PHE A 360 -15.67 6.73 -4.79
C PHE A 360 -16.90 7.16 -4.00
N GLN A 361 -17.97 7.53 -4.70
CA GLN A 361 -19.24 7.79 -4.04
C GLN A 361 -19.78 6.49 -3.45
N ASP A 362 -19.76 5.43 -4.25
CA ASP A 362 -20.25 4.12 -3.85
C ASP A 362 -19.22 3.02 -4.04
N VAL A 363 -19.14 2.11 -3.07
CA VAL A 363 -18.22 0.98 -3.06
C VAL A 363 -18.99 -0.29 -2.80
N LEU A 364 -18.78 -1.30 -3.64
CA LEU A 364 -19.17 -2.68 -3.39
C LEU A 364 -17.92 -3.48 -3.02
N LEU A 365 -17.77 -3.83 -1.74
CA LEU A 365 -16.72 -4.74 -1.28
C LEU A 365 -17.17 -6.18 -1.54
N TYR A 366 -16.47 -6.88 -2.42
CA TYR A 366 -16.82 -8.22 -2.87
C TYR A 366 -15.85 -9.29 -2.40
N ASN A 367 -16.41 -10.31 -1.74
CA ASN A 367 -15.78 -11.56 -1.34
C ASN A 367 -14.43 -11.36 -0.62
N PHE A 368 -14.32 -10.34 0.23
CA PHE A 368 -13.11 -10.01 0.94
C PHE A 368 -12.72 -11.12 1.92
N PHE A 369 -13.65 -11.57 2.76
CA PHE A 369 -13.38 -12.64 3.72
C PHE A 369 -13.25 -14.00 3.05
N GLY A 370 -14.02 -14.24 1.99
CA GLY A 370 -13.92 -15.42 1.14
C GLY A 370 -12.55 -15.62 0.50
N SER A 371 -11.97 -14.55 -0.05
CA SER A 371 -10.65 -14.56 -0.69
C SER A 371 -9.47 -14.43 0.28
N SER A 372 -9.74 -14.10 1.55
CA SER A 372 -8.70 -13.94 2.57
C SER A 372 -8.03 -15.28 2.94
N PRO A 373 -6.69 -15.32 3.09
CA PRO A 373 -5.97 -16.52 3.53
C PRO A 373 -6.31 -16.94 4.97
N LEU A 374 -6.88 -16.04 5.78
CA LEU A 374 -7.23 -16.31 7.18
C LEU A 374 -8.36 -17.34 7.32
N LYS A 375 -9.35 -17.33 6.41
CA LYS A 375 -10.51 -18.23 6.44
C LYS A 375 -11.11 -18.34 7.85
N ASN A 376 -11.06 -19.53 8.46
CA ASN A 376 -11.60 -19.79 9.80
C ASN A 376 -10.91 -19.06 10.96
N GLN A 377 -9.77 -18.40 10.72
CA GLN A 377 -9.07 -17.63 11.74
C GLN A 377 -9.82 -16.36 12.16
N TRP A 378 -10.73 -15.85 11.32
CA TRP A 378 -11.61 -14.71 11.68
C TRP A 378 -12.47 -14.97 12.93
N ARG A 379 -12.65 -16.24 13.33
CA ARG A 379 -13.37 -16.62 14.56
C ARG A 379 -12.75 -16.04 15.84
N VAL A 380 -11.49 -15.59 15.81
CA VAL A 380 -10.85 -14.89 16.94
C VAL A 380 -11.58 -13.59 17.31
N VAL A 381 -12.33 -12.99 16.39
CA VAL A 381 -13.20 -11.84 16.68
C VAL A 381 -14.23 -12.16 17.78
N TYR A 382 -14.64 -13.42 17.93
CA TYR A 382 -15.52 -13.82 19.02
C TYR A 382 -14.88 -13.70 20.40
N GLU A 383 -13.56 -13.82 20.53
CA GLU A 383 -12.84 -13.55 21.78
C GLU A 383 -13.00 -12.07 22.16
N PHE A 384 -12.71 -11.16 21.23
CA PHE A 384 -12.90 -9.73 21.42
C PHE A 384 -14.36 -9.39 21.77
N MET A 385 -15.33 -10.00 21.09
CA MET A 385 -16.75 -9.79 21.39
C MET A 385 -17.11 -10.21 22.82
N LYS A 386 -16.51 -11.27 23.35
CA LYS A 386 -16.72 -11.67 24.76
C LYS A 386 -16.09 -10.69 25.73
N GLU A 387 -14.86 -10.24 25.47
CA GLU A 387 -14.17 -9.24 26.29
C GLU A 387 -14.98 -7.94 26.38
N GLN A 388 -15.66 -7.57 25.30
CA GLN A 388 -16.56 -6.42 25.21
C GLN A 388 -17.98 -6.68 25.75
N GLY A 389 -18.28 -7.88 26.26
CA GLY A 389 -19.60 -8.25 26.79
C GLY A 389 -20.71 -8.38 25.74
N LEU A 390 -20.37 -8.58 24.47
CA LEU A 390 -21.32 -8.73 23.35
C LEU A 390 -21.80 -10.17 23.12
N LEU A 391 -21.12 -11.15 23.74
CA LEU A 391 -21.43 -12.58 23.67
C LEU A 391 -21.38 -13.23 25.05
N ASP A 392 -22.15 -14.30 25.21
CA ASP A 392 -22.12 -15.12 26.42
C ASP A 392 -20.75 -15.81 26.56
N ALA A 393 -20.26 -15.88 27.80
CA ALA A 393 -18.96 -16.47 28.13
C ALA A 393 -18.82 -17.95 27.69
N SER A 394 -19.96 -18.65 27.55
CA SER A 394 -20.06 -20.06 27.16
C SER A 394 -19.84 -20.35 25.68
N CYS A 395 -19.86 -19.33 24.81
CA CYS A 395 -19.67 -19.53 23.37
C CYS A 395 -18.24 -20.01 23.08
N PRO A 396 -17.96 -21.03 22.25
CA PRO A 396 -16.59 -21.42 21.95
C PRO A 396 -15.88 -20.33 21.11
N SER A 397 -14.82 -19.72 21.65
CA SER A 397 -13.98 -18.76 20.94
C SER A 397 -12.52 -19.22 20.93
N PRO A 398 -11.84 -19.23 19.77
CA PRO A 398 -10.39 -19.47 19.76
C PRO A 398 -9.67 -18.29 20.42
N SER A 399 -8.55 -18.55 21.08
CA SER A 399 -7.73 -17.50 21.66
C SER A 399 -6.75 -16.91 20.65
N PHE A 400 -6.52 -15.61 20.76
CA PHE A 400 -5.58 -14.88 19.96
C PHE A 400 -4.15 -15.34 20.28
N LYS A 401 -3.40 -15.55 19.20
CA LYS A 401 -2.00 -15.96 19.22
C LYS A 401 -1.28 -15.24 18.10
N GLN A 402 -0.33 -14.37 18.44
CA GLN A 402 0.38 -13.53 17.48
C GLN A 402 0.99 -14.34 16.33
N ALA A 403 1.68 -15.44 16.65
CA ALA A 403 2.33 -16.29 15.63
C ALA A 403 1.35 -16.93 14.63
N LYS A 404 0.10 -17.22 15.06
CA LYS A 404 -0.91 -17.82 14.18
C LYS A 404 -1.69 -16.78 13.39
N HIS A 405 -1.97 -15.63 14.00
CA HIS A 405 -2.85 -14.60 13.46
C HIS A 405 -2.08 -13.39 12.92
N ASN A 406 -0.79 -13.52 12.63
CA ASN A 406 0.07 -12.44 12.15
C ASN A 406 -0.47 -11.74 10.87
N ILE A 407 -1.11 -12.50 9.97
CA ILE A 407 -1.74 -11.98 8.74
C ILE A 407 -2.99 -11.13 9.05
N MET A 408 -3.62 -11.29 10.21
CA MET A 408 -4.82 -10.54 10.57
C MET A 408 -4.59 -9.03 10.65
N CYS A 409 -3.39 -8.59 11.05
CA CYS A 409 -3.05 -7.17 11.05
C CYS A 409 -3.13 -6.56 9.64
N SER A 410 -2.52 -7.21 8.64
CA SER A 410 -2.54 -6.69 7.26
C SER A 410 -3.93 -6.79 6.62
N GLU A 411 -4.71 -7.81 6.95
CA GLU A 411 -6.08 -7.97 6.45
C GLU A 411 -7.03 -6.94 7.09
N LEU A 412 -6.89 -6.64 8.38
CA LEU A 412 -7.65 -5.56 9.03
C LEU A 412 -7.30 -4.18 8.45
N LYS A 413 -6.01 -3.90 8.18
CA LYS A 413 -5.57 -2.67 7.50
C LYS A 413 -6.16 -2.56 6.08
N GLN A 414 -6.16 -3.66 5.31
CA GLN A 414 -6.80 -3.69 3.99
C GLN A 414 -8.32 -3.46 4.07
N LEU A 415 -8.99 -4.09 5.03
CA LEU A 415 -10.43 -3.88 5.25
C LEU A 415 -10.73 -2.42 5.62
N TYR A 416 -9.92 -1.80 6.48
CA TYR A 416 -10.05 -0.39 6.83
C TYR A 416 -9.87 0.52 5.61
N VAL A 417 -8.84 0.28 4.78
CA VAL A 417 -8.64 1.01 3.53
C VAL A 417 -9.86 0.87 2.62
N ALA A 418 -10.38 -0.34 2.42
CA ALA A 418 -11.52 -0.60 1.56
C ALA A 418 -12.79 0.14 2.01
N ILE A 419 -13.09 0.13 3.31
CA ILE A 419 -14.25 0.83 3.90
C ILE A 419 -14.12 2.34 3.67
N THR A 420 -12.94 2.91 3.94
CA THR A 420 -12.68 4.35 3.85
C THR A 420 -12.55 4.90 2.43
N ARG A 421 -12.60 4.05 1.39
CA ARG A 421 -12.70 4.52 -0.01
C ARG A 421 -14.07 5.10 -0.36
N THR A 422 -15.06 4.83 0.48
CA THR A 422 -16.46 5.20 0.24
C THR A 422 -16.79 6.56 0.83
N ARG A 423 -17.49 7.40 0.05
CA ARG A 423 -18.02 8.69 0.53
C ARG A 423 -19.50 8.63 0.93
N GLN A 424 -20.31 7.83 0.24
CA GLN A 424 -21.77 7.74 0.46
C GLN A 424 -22.29 6.33 0.76
N ARG A 425 -22.19 5.36 -0.16
CA ARG A 425 -22.83 4.03 0.04
C ARG A 425 -21.82 2.91 -0.01
N LEU A 426 -21.73 2.16 1.08
CA LEU A 426 -20.91 0.96 1.17
C LEU A 426 -21.83 -0.27 1.17
N TRP A 427 -21.63 -1.13 0.18
CA TRP A 427 -22.24 -2.44 0.10
C TRP A 427 -21.18 -3.51 0.33
N ILE A 428 -21.51 -4.53 1.12
CA ILE A 428 -20.61 -5.65 1.39
C ILE A 428 -21.32 -6.94 0.94
N CYS A 429 -20.66 -7.71 0.09
CA CYS A 429 -21.17 -8.96 -0.45
C CYS A 429 -20.12 -10.06 -0.28
N GLU A 430 -20.51 -11.19 0.30
CA GLU A 430 -19.64 -12.34 0.55
C GLU A 430 -20.27 -13.62 -0.03
N ASN A 431 -19.47 -14.44 -0.71
CA ASN A 431 -19.95 -15.72 -1.24
C ASN A 431 -19.96 -16.80 -0.15
N VAL A 432 -18.93 -16.80 0.70
CA VAL A 432 -18.75 -17.80 1.76
C VAL A 432 -19.11 -17.19 3.12
N LYS A 433 -20.31 -17.52 3.61
CA LYS A 433 -20.82 -16.99 4.88
C LYS A 433 -19.96 -17.42 6.08
N GLU A 434 -19.41 -18.62 6.07
CA GLU A 434 -18.64 -19.17 7.20
C GLU A 434 -17.46 -18.27 7.64
N PHE A 435 -16.72 -17.70 6.67
CA PHE A 435 -15.53 -16.90 6.98
C PHE A 435 -15.86 -15.47 7.41
N SER A 436 -16.96 -14.92 6.91
CA SER A 436 -17.40 -13.55 7.19
C SER A 436 -18.29 -13.42 8.42
N GLU A 437 -18.94 -14.52 8.83
CA GLU A 437 -19.88 -14.57 9.95
C GLU A 437 -19.34 -13.98 11.27
N PRO A 438 -18.08 -14.24 11.70
CA PRO A 438 -17.57 -13.65 12.95
C PRO A 438 -17.56 -12.12 12.94
N VAL A 439 -17.14 -11.51 11.83
CA VAL A 439 -17.07 -10.05 11.67
C VAL A 439 -18.47 -9.46 11.49
N PHE A 440 -19.34 -10.12 10.72
CA PHE A 440 -20.72 -9.68 10.58
C PHE A 440 -21.52 -9.77 11.87
N ASN A 441 -21.30 -10.80 12.69
CA ASN A 441 -21.92 -10.91 14.01
C ASN A 441 -21.47 -9.78 14.93
N TYR A 442 -20.18 -9.42 14.89
CA TYR A 442 -19.65 -8.26 15.58
C TYR A 442 -20.35 -6.96 15.15
N TRP A 443 -20.43 -6.71 13.83
CA TRP A 443 -21.08 -5.52 13.29
C TRP A 443 -22.59 -5.48 13.55
N LYS A 444 -23.29 -6.61 13.48
CA LYS A 444 -24.71 -6.73 13.85
C LYS A 444 -24.94 -6.37 15.32
N ARG A 445 -24.14 -6.93 16.24
CA ARG A 445 -24.25 -6.66 17.68
C ARG A 445 -24.00 -5.20 18.05
N LYS A 446 -23.14 -4.51 17.29
CA LYS A 446 -22.86 -3.07 17.43
C LYS A 446 -23.81 -2.19 16.62
N CYS A 447 -24.79 -2.75 15.91
CA CYS A 447 -25.73 -2.04 15.03
C CYS A 447 -25.03 -1.17 13.97
N LEU A 448 -23.93 -1.67 13.39
CA LEU A 448 -23.10 -0.94 12.43
C LEU A 448 -23.49 -1.17 10.97
N VAL A 449 -24.26 -2.21 10.68
CA VAL A 449 -24.66 -2.60 9.32
C VAL A 449 -26.16 -2.87 9.24
N GLN A 450 -26.75 -2.57 8.08
CA GLN A 450 -28.09 -3.00 7.70
C GLN A 450 -27.99 -4.31 6.93
N VAL A 451 -28.88 -5.25 7.20
CA VAL A 451 -28.94 -6.51 6.46
C VAL A 451 -30.08 -6.41 5.47
N ARG A 452 -29.78 -6.56 4.18
CA ARG A 452 -30.80 -6.57 3.11
C ARG A 452 -30.56 -7.73 2.17
N LYS A 453 -31.65 -8.32 1.68
CA LYS A 453 -31.59 -9.26 0.56
C LYS A 453 -31.44 -8.49 -0.74
N LEU A 454 -30.70 -9.08 -1.68
CA LEU A 454 -30.58 -8.51 -3.01
C LEU A 454 -31.86 -8.82 -3.81
N ASP A 455 -32.67 -7.79 -4.04
CA ASP A 455 -33.81 -7.83 -4.96
C ASP A 455 -33.57 -6.93 -6.18
N ASP A 456 -34.42 -7.06 -7.21
CA ASP A 456 -34.27 -6.30 -8.46
C ASP A 456 -34.38 -4.78 -8.24
N SER A 457 -35.15 -4.35 -7.23
CA SER A 457 -35.33 -2.93 -6.92
C SER A 457 -34.07 -2.32 -6.31
N LEU A 458 -33.40 -3.06 -5.44
CA LEU A 458 -32.13 -2.68 -4.84
C LEU A 458 -31.02 -2.70 -5.89
N ALA A 459 -30.98 -3.72 -6.74
CA ALA A 459 -30.01 -3.78 -7.83
C ALA A 459 -30.13 -2.58 -8.79
N GLN A 460 -31.35 -2.16 -9.13
CA GLN A 460 -31.58 -0.94 -9.91
C GLN A 460 -31.17 0.32 -9.14
N ALA A 461 -31.48 0.42 -7.85
CA ALA A 461 -31.09 1.55 -7.01
C ALA A 461 -29.57 1.67 -6.80
N MET A 462 -28.84 0.55 -6.94
CA MET A 462 -27.37 0.53 -6.90
C MET A 462 -26.75 1.12 -8.17
N GLN A 463 -27.43 1.09 -9.32
CA GLN A 463 -26.86 1.58 -10.58
C GLN A 463 -27.07 3.09 -10.74
N VAL A 464 -25.97 3.84 -10.87
CA VAL A 464 -26.00 5.30 -11.08
C VAL A 464 -25.37 5.63 -12.42
N ALA A 465 -26.13 6.26 -13.31
CA ALA A 465 -25.59 6.73 -14.58
C ALA A 465 -24.58 7.87 -14.37
N SER A 466 -23.54 7.90 -15.21
CA SER A 466 -22.54 8.97 -15.21
C SER A 466 -22.40 9.57 -16.60
N SER A 467 -22.09 10.86 -16.62
CA SER A 467 -21.80 11.65 -17.82
C SER A 467 -20.47 11.25 -18.46
N SER A 468 -20.29 11.64 -19.72
CA SER A 468 -19.06 11.42 -20.48
C SER A 468 -17.86 12.11 -19.81
N GLU A 469 -18.08 13.31 -19.27
CA GLU A 469 -17.08 14.13 -18.57
C GLU A 469 -16.62 13.48 -17.27
N GLU A 470 -17.53 12.88 -16.50
CA GLU A 470 -17.20 12.14 -15.28
C GLU A 470 -16.35 10.91 -15.60
N TRP A 471 -16.71 10.15 -16.63
CA TRP A 471 -15.90 9.02 -17.11
C TRP A 471 -14.50 9.46 -17.56
N LYS A 472 -14.40 10.56 -18.31
CA LYS A 472 -13.11 11.11 -18.73
C LYS A 472 -12.24 11.53 -17.55
N SER A 473 -12.82 12.25 -16.58
CA SER A 473 -12.12 12.68 -15.36
C SER A 473 -11.62 11.48 -14.55
N ARG A 474 -12.47 10.46 -14.37
CA ARG A 474 -12.10 9.21 -13.71
C ARG A 474 -11.00 8.46 -14.46
N GLY A 475 -11.06 8.45 -15.79
CA GLY A 475 -10.03 7.86 -16.66
C GLY A 475 -8.65 8.45 -16.42
N TYR A 476 -8.53 9.78 -16.33
CA TYR A 476 -7.25 10.43 -16.02
C TYR A 476 -6.77 10.15 -14.60
N LYS A 477 -7.66 10.08 -13.61
CA LYS A 477 -7.28 9.70 -12.24
C LYS A 477 -6.66 8.30 -12.20
N LEU A 478 -7.28 7.33 -12.86
CA LEU A 478 -6.79 5.95 -12.96
C LEU A 478 -5.49 5.87 -13.76
N LEU A 479 -5.36 6.66 -14.83
CA LEU A 479 -4.15 6.75 -15.63
C LEU A 479 -2.94 7.23 -14.81
N HIS A 480 -3.13 8.22 -13.93
CA HIS A 480 -2.07 8.72 -13.04
C HIS A 480 -1.67 7.73 -11.94
N GLN A 481 -2.51 6.74 -11.64
CA GLN A 481 -2.20 5.65 -10.73
C GLN A 481 -1.76 4.37 -11.45
N ASP A 482 -1.37 4.49 -12.72
CA ASP A 482 -0.91 3.39 -13.57
C ASP A 482 -1.93 2.25 -13.75
N ASN A 483 -3.22 2.51 -13.50
CA ASN A 483 -4.31 1.57 -13.74
C ASN A 483 -4.85 1.71 -15.17
N TYR A 484 -4.02 1.28 -16.12
CA TYR A 484 -4.25 1.50 -17.54
C TYR A 484 -5.48 0.74 -18.10
N GLU A 485 -5.78 -0.44 -17.57
CA GLU A 485 -6.92 -1.25 -18.00
C GLU A 485 -8.25 -0.55 -17.64
N MET A 486 -8.41 -0.15 -16.38
CA MET A 486 -9.64 0.54 -15.95
C MET A 486 -9.72 1.95 -16.53
N ALA A 487 -8.58 2.65 -16.70
CA ALA A 487 -8.54 3.93 -17.41
C ALA A 487 -9.03 3.79 -18.86
N THR A 488 -8.66 2.70 -19.55
CA THR A 488 -9.14 2.41 -20.91
C THR A 488 -10.66 2.26 -20.94
N ILE A 489 -11.25 1.50 -20.01
CA ILE A 489 -12.71 1.34 -19.91
C ILE A 489 -13.40 2.69 -19.68
N CYS A 490 -12.83 3.55 -18.84
CA CYS A 490 -13.35 4.90 -18.62
C CYS A 490 -13.33 5.74 -19.90
N PHE A 491 -12.22 5.75 -20.65
CA PHE A 491 -12.13 6.53 -21.89
C PHE A 491 -13.02 5.98 -23.01
N GLU A 492 -13.19 4.65 -23.10
CA GLU A 492 -14.16 4.03 -24.00
C GLU A 492 -15.60 4.49 -23.67
N ARG A 493 -15.98 4.53 -22.38
CA ARG A 493 -17.28 5.04 -21.94
C ARG A 493 -17.47 6.54 -22.15
N ALA A 494 -16.37 7.30 -22.10
CA ALA A 494 -16.37 8.74 -22.38
C ALA A 494 -16.29 9.08 -23.88
N ASN A 495 -16.22 8.09 -24.77
CA ASN A 495 -15.91 8.27 -26.19
C ASN A 495 -14.62 9.11 -26.44
N ASP A 496 -13.65 9.05 -25.54
CA ASP A 496 -12.38 9.77 -25.65
C ASP A 496 -11.32 8.90 -26.34
N THR A 497 -11.30 8.98 -27.67
CA THR A 497 -10.37 8.19 -28.49
C THR A 497 -8.89 8.48 -28.21
N TYR A 498 -8.55 9.68 -27.74
CA TYR A 498 -7.17 10.03 -27.41
C TYR A 498 -6.76 9.37 -26.09
N GLY A 499 -7.58 9.55 -25.05
CA GLY A 499 -7.36 8.93 -23.75
C GLY A 499 -7.30 7.40 -23.85
N GLU A 500 -8.19 6.79 -24.64
CA GLU A 500 -8.20 5.35 -24.90
C GLU A 500 -6.88 4.86 -25.52
N LYS A 501 -6.41 5.52 -26.59
CA LYS A 501 -5.13 5.16 -27.24
C LYS A 501 -3.95 5.34 -26.30
N LEU A 502 -3.95 6.42 -25.51
CA LEU A 502 -2.91 6.70 -24.54
C LEU A 502 -2.86 5.62 -23.45
N ALA A 503 -4.01 5.29 -22.85
CA ALA A 503 -4.10 4.26 -21.82
C ALA A 503 -3.69 2.88 -22.37
N LYS A 504 -4.14 2.51 -23.57
CA LYS A 504 -3.73 1.25 -24.23
C LYS A 504 -2.23 1.21 -24.49
N ALA A 505 -1.64 2.28 -25.02
CA ALA A 505 -0.20 2.35 -25.29
C ALA A 505 0.63 2.25 -24.01
N LEU A 506 0.23 2.96 -22.94
CA LEU A 506 0.89 2.89 -21.65
C LEU A 506 0.74 1.51 -20.99
N GLY A 507 -0.44 0.91 -21.10
CA GLY A 507 -0.71 -0.45 -20.62
C GLY A 507 0.12 -1.52 -21.34
N LEU A 508 0.20 -1.45 -22.67
CA LEU A 508 1.07 -2.33 -23.46
C LEU A 508 2.54 -2.17 -23.07
N ARG A 509 2.99 -0.92 -22.89
CA ARG A 509 4.35 -0.64 -22.43
C ARG A 509 4.62 -1.27 -21.06
N ALA A 510 3.72 -1.08 -20.09
CA ALA A 510 3.87 -1.66 -18.76
C ALA A 510 3.84 -3.20 -18.77
N ASN A 511 2.99 -3.81 -19.59
CA ASN A 511 2.94 -5.26 -19.74
C ASN A 511 4.22 -5.82 -20.37
N ALA A 512 4.76 -5.16 -21.39
CA ALA A 512 6.03 -5.54 -22.00
C ALA A 512 7.17 -5.48 -20.97
N ASP A 513 7.16 -4.49 -20.08
CA ASP A 513 8.17 -4.36 -19.03
C ASP A 513 8.05 -5.48 -17.98
N ARG A 514 6.83 -5.89 -17.61
CA ARG A 514 6.60 -7.07 -16.74
C ARG A 514 7.07 -8.38 -17.39
N LEU A 515 6.82 -8.54 -18.69
CA LEU A 515 7.23 -9.73 -19.44
C LEU A 515 8.74 -9.81 -19.66
N HIS A 516 9.45 -8.69 -19.71
CA HIS A 516 10.91 -8.68 -19.88
C HIS A 516 11.64 -9.37 -18.71
N GLY A 517 11.03 -9.43 -17.52
CA GLY A 517 11.56 -10.18 -16.37
C GLY A 517 11.31 -11.69 -16.44
N SER A 518 10.29 -12.16 -17.18
CA SER A 518 9.87 -13.57 -17.20
C SER A 518 10.15 -14.29 -18.52
N ASN A 519 10.10 -13.59 -19.66
CA ASN A 519 10.45 -14.11 -20.99
C ASN A 519 10.84 -12.97 -21.96
N PRO A 520 12.14 -12.74 -22.23
CA PRO A 520 12.61 -11.62 -23.04
C PRO A 520 12.18 -11.67 -24.51
N GLU A 521 11.92 -12.86 -25.08
CA GLU A 521 11.45 -12.99 -26.47
C GLU A 521 10.01 -12.48 -26.64
N MET A 522 9.11 -12.81 -25.71
CA MET A 522 7.73 -12.30 -25.72
C MET A 522 7.65 -10.81 -25.45
N ALA A 523 8.56 -10.27 -24.63
CA ALA A 523 8.64 -8.83 -24.38
C ALA A 523 9.00 -8.03 -25.63
N SER A 524 9.80 -8.61 -26.55
CA SER A 524 10.15 -7.95 -27.82
C SER A 524 8.98 -7.89 -28.81
N ILE A 525 8.06 -8.88 -28.76
CA ILE A 525 6.87 -8.95 -29.62
C ILE A 525 5.76 -8.01 -29.14
N ALA A 526 5.74 -7.70 -27.84
CA ALA A 526 4.76 -6.81 -27.21
C ALA A 526 5.10 -5.31 -27.34
N ARG A 527 6.35 -4.96 -27.66
CA ARG A 527 6.80 -3.59 -27.95
C ARG A 527 6.57 -3.23 -29.41
#